data_AF-A0A938R7B6-F1
#
_entry.id   AF-A0A938R7B6-F1
#
_cell.length_a   1.000
_cell.length_b   1.000
_cell.length_c   1.000
_cell.angle_alpha   90.00
_cell.angle_beta   90.00
_cell.angle_gamma   90.00
#
_symmetry.space_group_name_H-M   'P 1'
#
loop_
_entity.id
_entity.type
_entity.pdbx_description
1 polymer ?
#
loop_
_entity_poly.entity_id
_entity_poly.type
_entity_poly.pdbx_seq_one_letter_code
_entity_poly.pdbx_strand_id
1 'polypeptide(L)'
;MEEPKKVFVSIYCKIFNDSFSQDMVNRVATEQEIYDFLMRDAGMCRDDDDQIIPGDCNLWYLGCNEQFGCLKYQDKVFSWDFGESSFARVTIFIAKLFKEGIFTIEQFKNLFEKILEGRQIDCMYDIKDYLIAKREGRPWTKTKRAKDFRTDIKGFVARVERHFRDEGFMLSSPTVH
;
A
#
# COMPACT_ATOMS: atom_id res chain seq x y z
N MET A 1 32.44 12.87 -6.73
CA MET A 1 31.06 12.63 -6.28
C MET A 1 31.01 11.20 -5.78
N GLU A 2 30.59 11.00 -4.54
CA GLU A 2 30.37 9.67 -3.98
C GLU A 2 29.18 9.03 -4.71
N GLU A 3 29.26 7.74 -5.03
CA GLU A 3 28.14 7.06 -5.67
C GLU A 3 26.95 7.01 -4.70
N PRO A 4 25.71 7.25 -5.18
CA PRO A 4 24.54 7.22 -4.33
C PRO A 4 24.38 5.83 -3.71
N LYS A 5 24.22 5.79 -2.38
CA LYS A 5 24.01 4.55 -1.62
C LYS A 5 22.83 3.78 -2.19
N LYS A 6 23.06 2.52 -2.57
CA LYS A 6 22.03 1.60 -3.05
C LYS A 6 21.71 0.56 -2.00
N VAL A 7 20.44 0.19 -1.92
CA VAL A 7 19.94 -0.82 -0.99
C VAL A 7 19.05 -1.82 -1.70
N PHE A 8 19.02 -3.05 -1.19
CA PHE A 8 18.12 -4.07 -1.68
C PHE A 8 16.72 -3.89 -1.07
N VAL A 9 15.71 -3.77 -1.93
CA VAL A 9 14.30 -3.65 -1.59
C VAL A 9 13.44 -4.58 -2.43
N SER A 10 12.27 -4.93 -1.92
CA SER A 10 11.19 -5.49 -2.73
C SER A 10 9.88 -4.84 -2.31
N ILE A 11 9.26 -4.06 -3.18
CA ILE A 11 8.01 -3.34 -2.91
C ILE A 11 6.97 -3.82 -3.92
N TYR A 12 5.90 -4.43 -3.42
CA TYR A 12 4.85 -4.98 -4.25
C TYR A 12 3.52 -5.09 -3.50
N CYS A 13 2.42 -4.93 -4.22
CA CYS A 13 1.13 -5.44 -3.82
C CYS A 13 0.38 -6.00 -5.02
N LYS A 14 -0.36 -7.08 -4.80
CA LYS A 14 -1.33 -7.56 -5.78
C LYS A 14 -2.48 -6.57 -5.86
N ILE A 15 -2.95 -6.29 -7.06
CA ILE A 15 -4.23 -5.65 -7.31
C ILE A 15 -4.98 -6.47 -8.36
N PHE A 16 -6.31 -6.35 -8.41
CA PHE A 16 -7.16 -7.27 -9.17
C PHE A 16 -6.76 -7.42 -10.65
N ASN A 17 -6.36 -6.32 -11.30
CA ASN A 17 -5.99 -6.27 -12.71
C ASN A 17 -4.47 -6.43 -12.97
N ASP A 18 -3.67 -6.78 -11.95
CA ASP A 18 -2.22 -6.89 -12.05
C ASP A 18 -1.48 -5.64 -12.54
N SER A 19 -2.08 -4.45 -12.42
CA SER A 19 -1.47 -3.22 -12.94
C SER A 19 -0.49 -2.53 -11.99
N PHE A 20 -0.20 -3.10 -10.81
CA PHE A 20 0.77 -2.51 -9.88
C PHE A 20 2.19 -2.74 -10.39
N SER A 21 2.97 -1.66 -10.45
CA SER A 21 4.32 -1.67 -11.03
C SER A 21 5.22 -2.73 -10.37
N GLN A 22 5.95 -3.45 -11.22
CA GLN A 22 6.93 -4.47 -10.81
C GLN A 22 8.35 -3.90 -10.68
N ASP A 23 8.57 -2.61 -10.94
CA ASP A 23 9.91 -2.01 -11.09
C ASP A 23 10.77 -2.13 -9.81
N MET A 24 10.12 -2.28 -8.66
CA MET A 24 10.75 -2.33 -7.35
C MET A 24 10.69 -3.72 -6.71
N VAL A 25 10.36 -4.77 -7.48
CA VAL A 25 10.42 -6.16 -7.02
C VAL A 25 11.87 -6.65 -7.05
N ASN A 26 12.38 -7.11 -5.89
CA ASN A 26 13.75 -7.62 -5.72
C ASN A 26 14.84 -6.72 -6.34
N ARG A 27 14.73 -5.42 -6.13
CA ARG A 27 15.53 -4.38 -6.79
C ARG A 27 16.63 -3.86 -5.87
N VAL A 28 17.80 -3.58 -6.44
CA VAL A 28 18.84 -2.75 -5.82
C VAL A 28 18.63 -1.31 -6.29
N ALA A 29 18.19 -0.43 -5.40
CA ALA A 29 17.73 0.91 -5.72
C ALA A 29 18.38 1.97 -4.81
N THR A 30 18.56 3.17 -5.34
CA THR A 30 18.95 4.37 -4.60
C THR A 30 17.78 4.91 -3.77
N GLU A 31 18.10 5.78 -2.81
CA GLU A 31 17.13 6.62 -2.10
C GLU A 31 16.07 7.21 -3.05
N GLN A 32 16.55 7.89 -4.10
CA GLN A 32 15.70 8.64 -5.03
C GLN A 32 14.80 7.70 -5.82
N GLU A 33 15.31 6.57 -6.32
CA GLU A 33 14.50 5.57 -7.02
C GLU A 33 13.38 5.00 -6.14
N ILE A 34 13.65 4.76 -4.84
CA ILE A 34 12.62 4.27 -3.90
C ILE A 34 11.58 5.35 -3.61
N TYR A 35 12.03 6.58 -3.34
CA TYR A 35 11.14 7.70 -3.07
C TYR A 35 10.24 7.99 -4.27
N ASP A 36 10.82 8.10 -5.46
CA ASP A 36 10.09 8.33 -6.71
C ASP A 36 9.10 7.21 -6.97
N PHE A 37 9.49 5.94 -6.76
CA PHE A 37 8.57 4.82 -6.88
C PHE A 37 7.35 4.96 -5.97
N LEU A 38 7.55 5.28 -4.68
CA LEU A 38 6.46 5.40 -3.70
C LEU A 38 5.53 6.58 -4.00
N MET A 39 6.09 7.70 -4.43
CA MET A 39 5.35 8.94 -4.73
C MET A 39 4.73 8.95 -6.12
N ARG A 40 5.23 8.12 -7.04
CA ARG A 40 4.78 8.04 -8.42
C ARG A 40 3.30 7.70 -8.51
N ASP A 41 2.66 8.40 -9.43
CA ASP A 41 1.31 8.16 -9.92
C ASP A 41 1.17 6.73 -10.43
N ALA A 42 0.20 6.00 -9.89
CA ALA A 42 -0.02 4.61 -10.26
C ALA A 42 -0.79 4.49 -11.58
N GLY A 43 -1.48 5.56 -12.01
CA GLY A 43 -2.23 5.61 -13.27
C GLY A 43 -3.42 4.65 -13.29
N MET A 44 -3.95 4.30 -12.12
CA MET A 44 -5.01 3.31 -11.94
C MET A 44 -6.40 3.94 -11.87
N CYS A 45 -6.48 5.23 -11.55
CA CYS A 45 -7.74 5.96 -11.50
C CYS A 45 -8.09 6.54 -12.87
N ARG A 46 -9.29 6.23 -13.36
CA ARG A 46 -9.84 6.77 -14.61
C ARG A 46 -11.21 7.40 -14.41
N ASP A 47 -11.48 8.52 -15.07
CA ASP A 47 -12.81 9.12 -15.08
C ASP A 47 -13.75 8.38 -16.04
N ASP A 48 -14.95 8.94 -16.24
CA ASP A 48 -15.99 8.29 -17.03
C ASP A 48 -15.74 8.39 -18.54
N ASP A 49 -14.77 9.24 -18.95
CA ASP A 49 -14.27 9.39 -20.33
C ASP A 49 -12.96 8.59 -20.56
N ASP A 50 -12.66 7.62 -19.67
CA ASP A 50 -11.45 6.79 -19.64
C ASP A 50 -10.14 7.58 -19.48
N GLN A 51 -10.19 8.86 -19.11
CA GLN A 51 -8.99 9.67 -18.90
C GLN A 51 -8.36 9.39 -17.53
N ILE A 52 -7.04 9.34 -17.48
CA ILE A 52 -6.30 9.13 -16.22
C ILE A 52 -6.54 10.33 -15.29
N ILE A 53 -6.93 10.03 -14.05
CA ILE A 53 -7.03 11.00 -12.97
C ILE A 53 -5.71 10.95 -12.19
N PRO A 54 -4.87 11.99 -12.25
CA PRO A 54 -3.58 11.97 -11.60
C PRO A 54 -3.69 12.10 -10.08
N GLY A 55 -2.69 11.56 -9.37
CA GLY A 55 -2.46 11.73 -7.94
C GLY A 55 -2.58 10.44 -7.13
N ASP A 56 -2.86 9.30 -7.74
CA ASP A 56 -3.01 8.00 -7.06
C ASP A 56 -1.64 7.36 -6.78
N CYS A 57 -0.91 7.90 -5.81
CA CYS A 57 0.46 7.40 -5.55
C CYS A 57 0.51 5.90 -5.18
N ASN A 58 1.54 5.20 -5.65
CA ASN A 58 1.78 3.78 -5.33
C ASN A 58 1.72 3.47 -3.83
N LEU A 59 2.18 4.42 -3.01
CA LEU A 59 2.14 4.35 -1.55
C LEU A 59 0.73 4.08 -1.00
N TRP A 60 -0.33 4.62 -1.59
CA TRP A 60 -1.70 4.41 -1.11
C TRP A 60 -2.13 2.96 -1.29
N TYR A 61 -1.83 2.35 -2.45
CA TYR A 61 -2.17 0.96 -2.72
C TYR A 61 -1.49 0.01 -1.72
N LEU A 62 -0.23 0.28 -1.34
CA LEU A 62 0.46 -0.50 -0.30
C LEU A 62 -0.25 -0.42 1.08
N GLY A 63 -0.94 0.69 1.35
CA GLY A 63 -1.62 0.94 2.63
C GLY A 63 -3.09 0.54 2.68
N CYS A 64 -3.81 0.55 1.54
CA CYS A 64 -5.27 0.35 1.49
C CYS A 64 -5.77 -0.72 0.51
N ASN A 65 -4.88 -1.57 0.00
CA ASN A 65 -5.21 -2.74 -0.81
C ASN A 65 -5.95 -3.84 -0.03
N GLU A 66 -6.81 -4.60 -0.69
CA GLU A 66 -7.45 -5.77 -0.09
C GLU A 66 -6.65 -7.08 -0.25
N GLN A 67 -5.72 -7.12 -1.20
CA GLN A 67 -4.97 -8.32 -1.56
C GLN A 67 -3.64 -8.40 -0.78
N PHE A 68 -2.86 -9.45 -1.06
CA PHE A 68 -1.53 -9.66 -0.49
C PHE A 68 -0.47 -8.69 -1.05
N GLY A 69 0.63 -8.57 -0.34
CA GLY A 69 1.77 -7.77 -0.76
C GLY A 69 2.97 -7.88 0.17
N CYS A 70 4.04 -7.17 -0.18
CA CYS A 70 5.25 -7.14 0.61
C CYS A 70 5.98 -5.79 0.52
N LEU A 71 6.58 -5.43 1.64
CA LEU A 71 7.64 -4.44 1.73
C LEU A 71 8.84 -5.15 2.32
N LYS A 72 9.92 -5.27 1.54
CA LYS A 72 11.18 -5.85 1.99
C LYS A 72 12.25 -4.79 1.92
N TYR A 73 13.05 -4.73 2.98
CA TYR A 73 14.27 -3.94 3.02
C TYR A 73 15.35 -4.78 3.71
N GLN A 74 16.41 -5.09 2.96
CA GLN A 74 17.46 -6.02 3.38
C GLN A 74 16.90 -7.37 3.87
N ASP A 75 17.13 -7.72 5.14
CA ASP A 75 16.67 -8.94 5.80
C ASP A 75 15.26 -8.82 6.39
N LYS A 76 14.69 -7.60 6.43
CA LYS A 76 13.36 -7.36 7.02
C LYS A 76 12.27 -7.46 5.98
N VAL A 77 11.26 -8.27 6.29
CA VAL A 77 10.09 -8.49 5.46
C VAL A 77 8.85 -8.06 6.23
N PHE A 78 8.09 -7.16 5.63
CA PHE A 78 6.76 -6.75 6.06
C PHE A 78 5.78 -7.23 4.99
N SER A 79 5.41 -8.51 5.05
CA SER A 79 4.37 -9.08 4.19
C SER A 79 3.01 -9.01 4.85
N TRP A 80 1.98 -9.13 4.04
CA TRP A 80 0.60 -9.21 4.49
C TRP A 80 -0.19 -10.07 3.51
N ASP A 81 -1.23 -10.71 4.03
CA ASP A 81 -2.19 -11.47 3.24
C ASP A 81 -3.47 -10.66 2.97
N PHE A 82 -4.50 -11.30 2.43
CA PHE A 82 -5.80 -10.69 2.17
C PHE A 82 -6.36 -9.93 3.38
N GLY A 83 -6.70 -8.66 3.17
CA GLY A 83 -7.28 -7.77 4.17
C GLY A 83 -6.29 -7.19 5.17
N GLU A 84 -5.02 -7.55 5.10
CA GLU A 84 -4.02 -7.17 6.08
C GLU A 84 -3.16 -5.97 5.68
N SER A 85 -3.31 -5.41 4.47
CA SER A 85 -2.60 -4.16 4.13
C SER A 85 -2.91 -3.08 5.18
N SER A 86 -1.93 -2.24 5.52
CA SER A 86 -2.21 -1.10 6.41
C SER A 86 -1.17 0.00 6.27
N PHE A 87 -1.60 1.23 6.44
CA PHE A 87 -0.70 2.36 6.56
C PHE A 87 0.24 2.26 7.77
N ALA A 88 -0.09 1.48 8.80
CA ALA A 88 0.83 1.21 9.91
C ALA A 88 2.07 0.45 9.44
N ARG A 89 1.89 -0.63 8.65
CA ARG A 89 3.00 -1.39 8.04
C ARG A 89 3.84 -0.49 7.12
N VAL A 90 3.19 0.30 6.26
CA VAL A 90 3.85 1.27 5.37
C VAL A 90 4.66 2.31 6.16
N THR A 91 4.11 2.81 7.27
CA THR A 91 4.80 3.77 8.16
C THR A 91 6.05 3.15 8.78
N ILE A 92 5.97 1.91 9.28
CA ILE A 92 7.13 1.21 9.87
C ILE A 92 8.24 1.03 8.83
N PHE A 93 7.89 0.65 7.61
CA PHE A 93 8.85 0.49 6.52
C PHE A 93 9.56 1.82 6.20
N ILE A 94 8.81 2.91 6.00
CA ILE A 94 9.37 4.24 5.71
C ILE A 94 10.21 4.77 6.89
N ALA A 95 9.74 4.59 8.12
CA ALA A 95 10.50 4.99 9.31
C ALA A 95 11.82 4.23 9.44
N LYS A 96 11.88 2.96 9.00
CA LYS A 96 13.13 2.19 9.00
C LYS A 96 14.13 2.71 7.97
N LEU A 97 13.68 2.97 6.74
CA LEU A 97 14.52 3.58 5.70
C LEU A 97 15.07 4.95 6.15
N PHE A 98 14.23 5.78 6.77
CA PHE A 98 14.66 7.06 7.34
C PHE A 98 15.68 6.88 8.47
N LYS A 99 15.43 5.99 9.43
CA LYS A 99 16.34 5.75 10.57
C LYS A 99 17.72 5.25 10.14
N GLU A 100 17.82 4.57 9.00
CA GLU A 100 19.08 4.08 8.43
C GLU A 100 19.75 5.07 7.45
N GLY A 101 19.24 6.30 7.40
CA GLY A 101 19.77 7.38 6.57
C GLY A 101 19.60 7.10 5.08
N ILE A 102 18.59 6.30 4.69
CA ILE A 102 18.25 6.11 3.28
C ILE A 102 17.40 7.27 2.80
N PHE A 103 16.39 7.70 3.55
CA PHE A 103 15.61 8.89 3.20
C PHE A 103 16.12 10.12 3.92
N THR A 104 16.14 11.26 3.21
CA THR A 104 16.23 12.58 3.83
C THR A 104 15.00 12.89 4.71
N ILE A 105 15.14 13.91 5.57
CA ILE A 105 14.03 14.42 6.39
C ILE A 105 12.88 14.93 5.52
N GLU A 106 13.18 15.59 4.40
CA GLU A 106 12.18 16.13 3.48
C GLU A 106 11.37 15.01 2.83
N GLN A 107 12.05 14.01 2.27
CA GLN A 107 11.37 12.84 1.69
C GLN A 107 10.52 12.10 2.72
N PHE A 108 11.03 11.90 3.94
CA PHE A 108 10.27 11.27 5.01
C PHE A 108 8.99 12.06 5.34
N LYS A 109 9.07 13.39 5.44
CA LYS A 109 7.89 14.25 5.69
C LYS A 109 6.87 14.13 4.57
N ASN A 110 7.30 14.22 3.31
CA ASN A 110 6.41 14.12 2.16
C ASN A 110 5.70 12.76 2.10
N LEU A 111 6.44 11.67 2.32
CA LEU A 111 5.87 10.32 2.41
C LEU A 111 4.88 10.20 3.58
N PHE A 112 5.20 10.79 4.72
CA PHE A 112 4.34 10.75 5.89
C PHE A 112 3.03 11.54 5.69
N GLU A 113 3.09 12.70 5.04
CA GLU A 113 1.90 13.46 4.63
C GLU A 113 1.01 12.64 3.71
N LYS A 114 1.60 11.92 2.73
CA LYS A 114 0.85 11.01 1.85
C LYS A 114 0.27 9.81 2.58
N ILE A 115 0.96 9.29 3.59
CA ILE A 115 0.39 8.27 4.50
C ILE A 115 -0.84 8.83 5.22
N LEU A 116 -0.77 10.05 5.77
CA LEU A 116 -1.89 10.65 6.50
C LEU A 116 -3.09 10.91 5.58
N GLU A 117 -2.84 11.39 4.37
CA GLU A 117 -3.86 11.55 3.31
C GLU A 117 -4.50 10.19 2.99
N GLY A 118 -3.69 9.16 2.73
CA GLY A 118 -4.15 7.81 2.42
C GLY A 118 -4.96 7.16 3.55
N ARG A 119 -4.62 7.41 4.82
CA ARG A 119 -5.40 6.95 6.00
C ARG A 119 -6.81 7.53 6.03
N GLN A 120 -7.00 8.74 5.50
CA GLN A 120 -8.34 9.32 5.40
C GLN A 120 -9.18 8.53 4.40
N ILE A 121 -8.58 8.02 3.32
CA ILE A 121 -9.25 7.18 2.32
C ILE A 121 -9.47 5.77 2.89
N ASP A 122 -8.37 5.06 3.21
CA ASP A 122 -8.29 3.68 3.73
C ASP A 122 -9.16 2.65 2.99
N CYS A 123 -9.36 2.85 1.70
CA CYS A 123 -10.08 1.97 0.79
C CYS A 123 -9.57 2.25 -0.64
N MET A 124 -8.90 1.28 -1.28
CA MET A 124 -8.33 1.52 -2.62
C MET A 124 -9.37 1.91 -3.67
N TYR A 125 -10.62 1.48 -3.48
CA TYR A 125 -11.73 1.77 -4.40
C TYR A 125 -12.27 3.19 -4.30
N ASP A 126 -11.98 3.90 -3.21
CA ASP A 126 -12.42 5.28 -3.00
C ASP A 126 -11.36 6.29 -3.48
N ILE A 127 -10.19 5.84 -3.94
CA ILE A 127 -9.12 6.72 -4.43
C ILE A 127 -9.62 7.57 -5.60
N LYS A 128 -10.35 6.98 -6.57
CA LYS A 128 -10.95 7.71 -7.70
C LYS A 128 -11.83 8.86 -7.22
N ASP A 129 -12.81 8.56 -6.37
CA ASP A 129 -13.78 9.55 -5.88
C ASP A 129 -13.11 10.64 -5.04
N TYR A 130 -12.09 10.26 -4.25
CA TYR A 130 -11.25 11.20 -3.51
C TYR A 130 -10.52 12.17 -4.44
N LEU A 131 -9.88 11.66 -5.50
CA LEU A 131 -9.13 12.48 -6.44
C LEU A 131 -10.04 13.40 -7.26
N ILE A 132 -11.22 12.94 -7.67
CA ILE A 132 -12.23 13.78 -8.33
C ILE A 132 -12.64 14.93 -7.42
N ALA A 133 -13.00 14.63 -6.16
CA ALA A 133 -13.38 15.66 -5.20
C ALA A 133 -12.26 16.67 -4.95
N LYS A 134 -11.01 16.20 -4.84
CA LYS A 134 -9.83 17.04 -4.68
C LYS A 134 -9.60 17.96 -5.89
N ARG A 135 -9.71 17.43 -7.12
CA ARG A 135 -9.60 18.18 -8.38
C ARG A 135 -10.64 19.28 -8.48
N GLU A 136 -11.87 18.99 -8.04
CA GLU A 136 -13.00 19.93 -8.06
C GLU A 136 -13.00 20.91 -6.88
N GLY A 137 -12.03 20.81 -5.95
CA GLY A 137 -11.95 21.67 -4.77
C GLY A 137 -13.09 21.45 -3.76
N ARG A 138 -13.77 20.30 -3.80
CA ARG A 138 -14.87 19.98 -2.88
C ARG A 138 -14.41 19.04 -1.77
N PRO A 139 -15.04 19.09 -0.58
CA PRO A 139 -14.75 18.14 0.47
C PRO A 139 -15.16 16.73 0.05
N TRP A 140 -14.23 15.78 0.16
CA TRP A 140 -14.54 14.36 0.04
C TRP A 140 -15.08 13.83 1.38
N THR A 141 -16.14 13.03 1.32
CA THR A 141 -16.68 12.34 2.49
C THR A 141 -16.52 10.85 2.31
N LYS A 142 -15.98 10.19 3.34
CA LYS A 142 -15.78 8.74 3.34
C LYS A 142 -17.10 8.02 3.06
N THR A 143 -17.11 7.21 2.00
CA THR A 143 -18.29 6.46 1.58
C THR A 143 -18.64 5.37 2.61
N LYS A 144 -19.86 4.83 2.54
CA LYS A 144 -20.22 3.65 3.33
C LYS A 144 -19.29 2.47 3.02
N ARG A 145 -18.97 2.27 1.73
CA ARG A 145 -18.04 1.23 1.29
C ARG A 145 -16.69 1.35 2.00
N ALA A 146 -16.06 2.53 2.01
CA ALA A 146 -14.78 2.71 2.68
C ALA A 146 -14.84 2.52 4.21
N LYS A 147 -15.98 2.81 4.85
CA LYS A 147 -16.18 2.55 6.28
C LYS A 147 -16.25 1.05 6.58
N ASP A 148 -16.95 0.32 5.73
CA ASP A 148 -17.23 -1.11 5.94
C ASP A 148 -16.11 -1.99 5.35
N PHE A 149 -15.29 -1.48 4.42
CA PHE A 149 -14.26 -2.19 3.66
C PHE A 149 -13.38 -3.13 4.50
N ARG A 150 -12.78 -2.62 5.57
CA ARG A 150 -11.89 -3.42 6.44
C ARG A 150 -12.66 -4.51 7.18
N THR A 151 -13.89 -4.23 7.58
CA THR A 151 -14.76 -5.19 8.28
C THR A 151 -15.23 -6.27 7.31
N ASP A 152 -15.62 -5.89 6.09
CA ASP A 152 -16.12 -6.80 5.06
C ASP A 152 -15.04 -7.80 4.63
N ILE A 153 -13.81 -7.34 4.40
CA ILE A 153 -12.70 -8.23 4.03
C ILE A 153 -12.36 -9.17 5.18
N LYS A 154 -12.26 -8.68 6.41
CA LYS A 154 -12.02 -9.56 7.58
C LYS A 154 -13.11 -10.60 7.75
N GLY A 155 -14.37 -10.20 7.54
CA GLY A 155 -15.51 -11.11 7.56
C GLY A 155 -15.42 -12.16 6.45
N PHE A 156 -14.98 -11.78 5.25
CA PHE A 156 -14.73 -12.71 4.15
C PHE A 156 -13.62 -13.71 4.49
N VAL A 157 -12.45 -13.23 4.92
CA VAL A 157 -11.31 -14.08 5.31
C VAL A 157 -11.71 -15.06 6.40
N ALA A 158 -12.37 -14.60 7.47
CA ALA A 158 -12.82 -15.47 8.55
C ALA A 158 -13.82 -16.55 8.11
N ARG A 159 -14.67 -16.27 7.11
CA ARG A 159 -15.57 -17.29 6.52
C ARG A 159 -14.80 -18.32 5.72
N VAL A 160 -13.84 -17.89 4.92
CA VAL A 160 -12.97 -18.78 4.13
C VAL A 160 -12.13 -19.67 5.05
N GLU A 161 -11.50 -19.10 6.09
CA GLU A 161 -10.73 -19.85 7.07
C GLU A 161 -11.57 -20.89 7.81
N ARG A 162 -12.82 -20.52 8.18
CA ARG A 162 -13.75 -21.46 8.80
C ARG A 162 -14.09 -22.60 7.85
N HIS A 163 -14.42 -22.30 6.60
CA HIS A 163 -14.72 -23.33 5.61
C HIS A 163 -13.55 -24.31 5.41
N PHE A 164 -12.32 -23.79 5.25
CA PHE A 164 -11.15 -24.66 5.15
C PHE A 164 -10.90 -25.51 6.40
N ARG A 165 -11.20 -24.98 7.59
CA ARG A 165 -11.11 -25.74 8.83
C ARG A 165 -12.16 -26.84 8.90
N ASP A 166 -13.41 -26.53 8.53
CA ASP A 166 -14.53 -27.47 8.55
C ASP A 166 -14.30 -28.62 7.55
N GLU A 167 -13.64 -28.34 6.42
CA GLU A 167 -13.24 -29.32 5.39
C GLU A 167 -11.91 -30.03 5.72
N GLY A 168 -11.28 -29.75 6.86
CA GLY A 168 -10.05 -30.41 7.30
C GLY A 168 -8.78 -29.99 6.56
N PHE A 169 -8.84 -28.94 5.73
CA PHE A 169 -7.67 -28.39 5.01
C PHE A 169 -6.75 -27.55 5.91
N MET A 170 -7.22 -27.09 7.07
CA MET A 170 -6.39 -26.39 8.06
C MET A 170 -6.38 -27.12 9.40
N LEU A 171 -5.21 -27.69 9.75
CA LEU A 171 -4.89 -28.05 11.13
C LEU A 171 -4.65 -26.76 11.91
N SER A 172 -5.23 -26.63 13.11
CA SER A 172 -5.04 -25.48 14.01
C SER A 172 -3.56 -25.07 14.06
N SER A 173 -3.22 -23.88 13.56
CA SER A 173 -1.84 -23.38 13.66
C SER A 173 -1.43 -23.28 15.13
N PRO A 174 -0.21 -23.71 15.47
CA PRO A 174 0.32 -23.56 16.82
C PRO A 174 0.46 -22.07 17.15
N THR A 175 -0.09 -21.66 18.29
CA THR A 175 0.10 -20.34 18.88
C THR A 175 1.60 -20.11 19.06
N VAL A 176 2.19 -19.19 18.30
CA VAL A 176 3.56 -18.72 18.56
C VAL A 176 3.45 -17.60 19.59
N HIS A 177 3.88 -17.90 20.82
CA HIS A 177 4.02 -16.96 21.93
C HIS A 177 5.23 -16.04 21.75
#